data_AF-A0A1M6F2M1-F1
#
_entry.id   AF-A0A1M6F2M1-F1
#
_cell.length_a   1.000
_cell.length_b   1.000
_cell.length_c   1.000
_cell.angle_alpha   90.00
_cell.angle_beta   90.00
_cell.angle_gamma   90.00
#
_symmetry.space_group_name_H-M   'P 1'
#
loop_
_entity.id
_entity.type
_entity.pdbx_description
1 polymer ?
#
loop_
_entity_poly.entity_id
_entity_poly.type
_entity_poly.pdbx_seq_one_letter_code
_entity_poly.pdbx_strand_id
1 'polypeptide(L)'
;MDPDNGLLVKSVGKGSARSIKYVFYEEVKDFIDSGKSVLVYNHRCRKPAKKYFDDIKDRLYDNVKINMGLIQTITFSKGTTRDYIAIPASKKHCDMFGDAFDDMRESMWGKLGVCR
;
A
#
# COMPACT_ATOMS: atom_id res chain seq x y z
N MET A 1 8.10 1.18 3.89
CA MET A 1 7.66 1.25 5.29
C MET A 1 7.05 -0.09 5.64
N ASP A 2 7.47 -0.67 6.76
CA ASP A 2 7.11 -2.04 7.18
C ASP A 2 6.48 -2.07 8.58
N PRO A 3 5.26 -1.52 8.74
CA PRO A 3 4.53 -1.61 9.99
C PRO A 3 3.93 -3.00 10.21
N ASP A 4 3.72 -3.40 11.47
CA ASP A 4 3.04 -4.65 11.82
C ASP A 4 1.66 -4.80 11.13
N ASN A 5 0.87 -3.71 11.11
CA ASN A 5 -0.54 -3.75 10.71
C ASN A 5 -0.87 -2.88 9.49
N GLY A 6 0.13 -2.27 8.84
CA GLY A 6 -0.10 -1.46 7.65
C GLY A 6 -0.51 -0.01 7.92
N LEU A 7 -1.39 0.54 7.06
CA LEU A 7 -1.90 1.92 7.20
C LEU A 7 -2.93 2.03 8.34
N LEU A 8 -2.91 3.16 9.05
CA LEU A 8 -3.79 3.45 10.18
C LEU A 8 -5.28 3.21 9.86
N VAL A 9 -6.00 2.53 10.73
CA VAL A 9 -7.44 2.21 10.54
C VAL A 9 -8.33 3.08 11.43
N LYS A 10 -9.60 3.28 11.03
CA LYS A 10 -10.56 4.13 11.75
C LYS A 10 -10.75 3.75 13.23
N SER A 11 -10.58 2.48 13.58
CA SER A 11 -10.77 1.96 14.95
C SER A 11 -9.56 2.19 15.88
N VAL A 12 -8.46 2.78 15.38
CA VAL A 12 -7.25 3.06 16.16
C VAL A 12 -6.94 4.56 16.06
N GLY A 13 -7.08 5.28 17.18
CA GLY A 13 -6.68 6.68 17.27
C GLY A 13 -5.17 6.85 17.38
N LYS A 14 -4.63 7.96 16.87
CA LYS A 14 -3.18 8.23 16.82
C LYS A 14 -2.48 8.26 18.18
N GLY A 15 -3.17 8.70 19.24
CA GLY A 15 -2.65 8.69 20.61
C GLY A 15 -2.78 7.34 21.33
N SER A 16 -3.34 6.31 20.69
CA SER A 16 -3.46 4.99 21.31
C SER A 16 -2.12 4.27 21.31
N ALA A 17 -1.79 3.53 22.36
CA ALA A 17 -0.62 2.63 22.36
C ALA A 17 -0.61 1.63 21.18
N ARG A 18 -1.78 1.34 20.58
CA ARG A 18 -1.90 0.47 19.40
C ARG A 18 -1.47 1.15 18.09
N SER A 19 -1.38 2.47 18.06
CA SER A 19 -1.09 3.25 16.84
C SER A 19 0.34 3.03 16.33
N ILE A 20 1.29 2.71 17.23
CA ILE A 20 2.69 2.41 16.90
C ILE A 20 2.87 1.27 15.89
N LYS A 21 1.85 0.42 15.73
CA LYS A 21 1.83 -0.70 14.79
C LYS A 21 1.42 -0.31 13.37
N TYR A 22 1.16 0.97 13.12
CA TYR A 22 0.63 1.48 11.87
C TYR A 22 1.47 2.63 11.35
N VAL A 23 1.49 2.76 10.02
CA VAL A 23 1.93 3.99 9.35
C VAL A 23 0.80 5.00 9.36
N PHE A 24 1.11 6.24 9.71
CA PHE A 24 0.18 7.36 9.64
C PHE A 24 0.14 7.96 8.23
N TYR A 25 -1.02 8.52 7.88
CA TYR A 25 -1.22 9.09 6.55
C TYR A 25 -0.31 10.30 6.32
N GLU A 26 -0.03 11.08 7.36
CA GLU A 26 0.85 12.25 7.30
C GLU A 26 2.30 11.84 7.03
N GLU A 27 2.77 10.74 7.61
CA GLU A 27 4.11 10.22 7.31
C GLU A 27 4.25 9.90 5.83
N VAL A 28 3.24 9.26 5.24
CA VAL A 28 3.20 9.01 3.79
C VAL A 28 3.23 10.33 3.03
N LYS A 29 2.44 11.32 3.44
CA LYS A 29 2.36 12.62 2.78
C LYS A 29 3.70 13.36 2.81
N ASP A 30 4.41 13.34 3.93
CA ASP A 30 5.71 13.99 4.09
C ASP A 30 6.76 13.41 3.11
N PHE A 31 6.74 12.09 2.90
CA PHE A 31 7.59 11.47 1.88
C PHE A 31 7.20 11.91 0.48
N ILE A 32 5.91 11.90 0.15
CA ILE A 32 5.42 12.30 -1.17
C ILE A 32 5.75 13.76 -1.48
N ASP A 33 5.56 14.65 -0.51
CA ASP A 33 5.85 16.09 -0.64
C ASP A 33 7.34 16.38 -0.78
N SER A 34 8.19 15.51 -0.22
CA SER A 34 9.64 15.55 -0.44
C SER A 34 10.09 14.82 -1.72
N GLY A 35 9.16 14.46 -2.60
CA GLY A 35 9.44 13.82 -3.89
C GLY A 35 9.79 12.33 -3.78
N LYS A 36 9.58 11.70 -2.62
CA LYS A 36 9.94 10.30 -2.36
C LYS A 36 8.70 9.43 -2.40
N SER A 37 8.74 8.38 -3.22
CA SER A 37 7.66 7.38 -3.25
C SER A 37 7.72 6.48 -2.02
N VAL A 38 6.56 5.96 -1.63
CA VAL A 38 6.44 5.05 -0.48
C VAL A 38 5.90 3.71 -0.95
N LEU A 39 6.52 2.63 -0.48
CA LEU A 39 5.97 1.29 -0.53
C LEU A 39 5.59 0.86 0.89
N VAL A 40 4.31 0.62 1.13
CA VAL A 40 3.80 0.20 2.45
C VAL A 40 3.51 -1.29 2.42
N TYR A 41 4.14 -2.06 3.31
CA TYR A 41 3.74 -3.43 3.58
C TYR A 41 2.48 -3.46 4.44
N ASN A 42 1.50 -4.27 4.03
CA ASN A 42 0.20 -4.32 4.67
C ASN A 42 -0.27 -5.77 4.83
N HIS A 43 -0.57 -6.17 6.07
CA HIS A 43 -1.23 -7.45 6.33
C HIS A 43 -2.71 -7.36 5.89
N ARG A 44 -3.13 -8.20 4.94
CA ARG A 44 -4.52 -8.16 4.45
C ARG A 44 -5.49 -8.59 5.56
N CYS A 45 -6.54 -7.81 5.76
CA CYS A 45 -7.67 -8.19 6.60
C CYS A 45 -8.68 -9.02 5.81
N ARG A 46 -9.58 -9.74 6.51
CA ARG A 46 -10.59 -10.60 5.89
C ARG A 46 -11.75 -9.75 5.31
N LYS A 47 -11.47 -9.06 4.21
CA LYS A 47 -12.43 -8.28 3.42
C LYS A 47 -12.35 -8.71 1.95
N PRO A 48 -13.43 -8.56 1.16
CA PRO A 48 -13.36 -8.69 -0.29
C PRO A 48 -12.31 -7.75 -0.86
N ALA A 49 -11.45 -8.26 -1.76
CA ALA A 49 -10.25 -7.55 -2.22
C ALA A 49 -10.56 -6.16 -2.80
N LYS A 50 -11.61 -6.07 -3.65
CA LYS A 50 -12.04 -4.79 -4.23
C LYS A 50 -12.35 -3.76 -3.15
N LYS A 51 -13.25 -4.09 -2.21
CA LYS A 51 -13.62 -3.21 -1.09
C LYS A 51 -12.42 -2.85 -0.22
N TYR A 52 -11.53 -3.79 0.02
CA TYR A 52 -10.30 -3.56 0.80
C TYR A 52 -9.39 -2.52 0.15
N PHE A 53 -9.17 -2.62 -1.16
CA PHE A 53 -8.33 -1.66 -1.89
C PHE A 53 -9.01 -0.31 -2.07
N ASP A 54 -10.31 -0.29 -2.36
CA ASP A 54 -11.11 0.94 -2.43
C ASP A 54 -11.02 1.68 -1.07
N ASP A 55 -11.26 0.98 0.05
CA ASP A 55 -11.13 1.55 1.40
C ASP A 55 -9.73 2.15 1.67
N ILE A 56 -8.66 1.57 1.10
CA ILE A 56 -7.28 2.10 1.26
C ILE A 56 -7.11 3.39 0.45
N LYS A 57 -7.55 3.38 -0.81
CA LYS A 57 -7.47 4.53 -1.72
C LYS A 57 -8.28 5.71 -1.17
N ASP A 58 -9.51 5.44 -0.72
CA ASP A 58 -10.38 6.41 -0.07
C ASP A 58 -9.70 7.05 1.14
N ARG A 59 -9.13 6.24 2.05
CA ARG A 59 -8.45 6.77 3.23
C ARG A 59 -7.22 7.61 2.89
N LEU A 60 -6.42 7.22 1.90
CA LEU A 60 -5.27 8.01 1.46
C LEU A 60 -5.71 9.35 0.86
N TYR A 61 -6.79 9.38 0.09
CA TYR A 61 -7.32 10.62 -0.46
C TYR A 61 -7.99 11.50 0.61
N ASP A 62 -8.80 10.91 1.47
CA ASP A 62 -9.56 11.65 2.49
C ASP A 62 -8.63 12.33 3.49
N ASN A 63 -7.59 11.62 3.97
CA ASN A 63 -6.67 12.12 4.99
C ASN A 63 -5.59 13.03 4.40
N VAL A 64 -5.04 12.71 3.23
CA VAL A 64 -3.83 13.40 2.71
C VAL A 64 -3.86 13.70 1.21
N LYS A 65 -5.02 13.61 0.57
CA LYS A 65 -5.28 14.03 -0.82
C LYS A 65 -4.36 13.39 -1.87
N ILE A 66 -3.90 12.17 -1.59
CA ILE A 66 -3.13 11.37 -2.56
C ILE A 66 -4.05 10.96 -3.71
N ASN A 67 -3.59 11.13 -4.95
CA ASN A 67 -4.34 10.75 -6.14
C ASN A 67 -4.51 9.21 -6.20
N MET A 68 -5.77 8.76 -6.08
CA MET A 68 -6.14 7.35 -6.09
C MET A 68 -5.73 6.59 -7.36
N GLY A 69 -5.62 7.29 -8.49
CA GLY A 69 -5.27 6.72 -9.79
C GLY A 69 -3.78 6.35 -9.91
N LEU A 70 -2.92 6.90 -9.04
CA LEU A 70 -1.48 6.57 -9.02
C LEU A 70 -1.16 5.40 -8.09
N ILE A 71 -2.07 5.04 -7.18
CA ILE A 71 -1.84 3.99 -6.19
C ILE A 71 -1.90 2.63 -6.86
N GLN A 72 -0.80 1.89 -6.75
CA GLN A 72 -0.62 0.55 -7.30
C GLN A 72 -0.37 -0.47 -6.19
N THR A 73 -0.66 -1.73 -6.47
CA THR A 73 -0.48 -2.79 -5.49
C THR A 73 0.02 -4.08 -6.13
N ILE A 74 0.76 -4.86 -5.36
CA ILE A 74 1.08 -6.25 -5.66
C ILE A 74 0.73 -7.11 -4.45
N THR A 75 0.02 -8.21 -4.70
CA THR A 75 -0.48 -9.11 -3.67
C THR A 75 0.37 -10.37 -3.63
N PHE A 76 0.85 -10.74 -2.46
CA PHE A 76 1.47 -12.03 -2.18
C PHE A 76 0.48 -12.89 -1.40
N SER A 77 -0.02 -13.97 -2.00
CA SER A 77 -1.13 -14.74 -1.43
C SER A 77 -0.75 -16.10 -0.83
N LYS A 78 0.50 -16.54 -0.93
CA LYS A 78 0.92 -17.82 -0.32
C LYS A 78 0.93 -17.71 1.21
N GLY A 79 0.13 -18.55 1.86
CA GLY A 79 -0.05 -18.52 3.32
C GLY A 79 -0.93 -17.36 3.76
N THR A 80 -0.35 -16.41 4.49
CA THR A 80 -1.07 -15.21 4.94
C THR A 80 -0.94 -14.11 3.89
N THR A 81 -2.07 -13.53 3.46
CA THR A 81 -2.03 -12.58 2.34
C THR A 81 -1.37 -11.26 2.75
N ARG A 82 -0.42 -10.81 1.93
CA ARG A 82 0.31 -9.54 2.08
C ARG A 82 0.13 -8.69 0.86
N ASP A 83 -0.03 -7.41 1.08
CA ASP A 83 -0.08 -6.41 0.03
C ASP A 83 1.06 -5.43 0.21
N TYR A 84 1.73 -5.13 -0.89
CA TYR A 84 2.60 -3.98 -0.96
C TYR A 84 1.85 -2.89 -1.70
N ILE A 85 1.63 -1.75 -1.03
CA ILE A 85 0.88 -0.61 -1.55
C ILE A 85 1.90 0.44 -1.97
N ALA A 86 2.07 0.61 -3.28
CA ALA A 86 2.93 1.62 -3.86
C ALA A 86 2.17 2.95 -3.99
N ILE A 87 2.76 3.99 -3.41
CA ILE A 87 2.25 5.36 -3.40
C ILE A 87 3.33 6.20 -4.09
N PRO A 88 3.18 6.48 -5.40
CA PRO A 88 4.21 7.17 -6.15
C PRO A 88 4.19 8.68 -5.90
N ALA A 89 5.38 9.30 -5.77
CA ALA A 89 5.50 10.75 -5.68
C ALA A 89 5.34 11.48 -7.03
N SER A 90 5.40 10.75 -8.14
CA SER A 90 5.27 11.30 -9.50
C SER A 90 4.74 10.26 -10.48
N LYS A 91 4.29 10.72 -11.66
CA LYS A 91 3.88 9.81 -12.74
C LYS A 91 5.03 8.90 -13.19
N LYS A 92 6.25 9.43 -13.30
CA LYS A 92 7.45 8.63 -13.59
C LYS A 92 7.63 7.49 -12.59
N HIS A 93 7.50 7.77 -11.29
CA HIS A 93 7.61 6.72 -10.27
C HIS A 93 6.45 5.72 -10.35
N CYS A 94 5.26 6.17 -10.72
CA CYS A 94 4.12 5.29 -10.97
C CYS A 94 4.46 4.28 -12.06
N ASP A 95 4.99 4.75 -13.18
CA ASP A 95 5.35 3.87 -14.30
C ASP A 95 6.45 2.88 -13.87
N MET A 96 7.48 3.34 -13.16
CA MET A 96 8.52 2.45 -12.60
C MET A 96 7.99 1.35 -11.67
N PHE A 97 6.98 1.65 -10.83
CA PHE A 97 6.33 0.60 -10.02
C PHE A 97 5.49 -0.36 -10.86
N GLY A 98 4.84 0.15 -11.90
CA GLY A 98 4.07 -0.66 -12.84
C GLY A 98 4.97 -1.69 -13.50
N ASP A 99 6.04 -1.22 -14.13
CA ASP A 99 7.04 -2.06 -14.79
C ASP A 99 7.60 -3.13 -13.83
N ALA A 100 7.99 -2.72 -12.62
CA ALA A 100 8.52 -3.66 -11.62
C ALA A 100 7.49 -4.71 -11.18
N PHE A 101 6.22 -4.33 -11.00
CA PHE A 101 5.16 -5.27 -10.62
C PHE A 101 4.79 -6.21 -11.77
N ASP A 102 4.80 -5.73 -13.01
CA ASP A 102 4.57 -6.54 -14.20
C ASP A 102 5.71 -7.54 -14.40
N ASP A 103 6.96 -7.12 -14.28
CA ASP A 103 8.13 -8.02 -14.29
C ASP A 103 7.98 -9.14 -13.24
N MET A 104 7.54 -8.81 -12.02
CA MET A 104 7.33 -9.80 -10.97
C MET A 104 6.20 -10.80 -11.33
N ARG A 105 5.09 -10.32 -11.90
CA ARG A 105 3.97 -11.16 -12.35
C ARG A 105 4.36 -12.07 -13.52
N GLU A 106 5.21 -11.61 -14.42
CA GLU A 106 5.66 -12.36 -15.59
C GLU A 106 6.81 -13.33 -15.27
N SER A 107 7.55 -13.06 -14.19
CA SER A 107 8.60 -13.92 -13.69
C SER A 107 8.08 -15.28 -13.18
N MET A 108 9.01 -16.13 -12.75
CA MET A 108 8.69 -17.38 -12.06
C MET A 108 7.80 -17.18 -10.82
N TRP A 109 7.81 -15.99 -10.20
CA TRP A 109 7.04 -15.71 -9.00
C TRP A 109 5.54 -15.66 -9.31
N GLY A 110 5.13 -14.92 -10.33
CA GLY A 110 3.74 -14.92 -10.78
C GLY A 110 3.32 -16.25 -11.40
N LYS A 111 4.17 -16.91 -12.19
CA LYS A 111 3.90 -18.25 -12.76
C LYS A 111 3.64 -19.31 -11.68
N LEU A 112 4.33 -19.22 -10.54
CA LEU A 112 4.13 -20.10 -9.37
C LEU A 112 3.02 -19.62 -8.42
N GLY A 113 2.26 -18.59 -8.79
CA GLY A 113 1.18 -18.00 -7.99
C GLY A 113 1.64 -17.38 -6.67
N VAL A 114 2.91 -16.98 -6.58
CA VAL A 114 3.49 -16.33 -5.39
C VAL A 114 2.94 -14.92 -5.26
N CYS A 115 2.91 -14.18 -6.37
CA CYS A 115 2.38 -12.82 -6.45
C CYS A 115 1.41 -12.62 -7.62
N ARG A 116 0.54 -11.62 -7.52
CA ARG A 116 -0.37 -11.13 -8.57
C ARG A 116 -0.69 -9.65 -8.37
#